data_AF-A0A9D6NV74-F1
#
_entry.id   AF-A0A9D6NV74-F1
#
_cell.length_a   1.000
_cell.length_b   1.000
_cell.length_c   1.000
_cell.angle_alpha   90.00
_cell.angle_beta   90.00
_cell.angle_gamma   90.00
#
_symmetry.space_group_name_H-M   'P 1'
#
loop_
_entity.id
_entity.type
_entity.pdbx_description
1 polymer ?
#
loop_
_entity_poly.entity_id
_entity_poly.type
_entity_poly.pdbx_seq_one_letter_code
_entity_poly.pdbx_strand_id
1 'polypeptide(L)'
;MGYFNPSPNAVSYDDANGLFFNGLTPLKIDGSWLVADILDNAVDPEAIGFGILPSMAPGVPIQAAAGLGSAWSVSAKTIHPEEALKLIDWLISPANAPRWVVEGSVVPTTPVDASTLDVHPLTRQVLAGLPLAIAYNLDVVLPANVNEVTLNGIQAMLAGRLTPSELANEIQAAWTEAKAAGTILRR
;
A
#
# COMPACT_ATOMS: atom_id res chain seq x y z
N MET A 1 -14.07 -2.99 21.27
CA MET A 1 -13.63 -2.23 20.09
C MET A 1 -13.73 -0.76 20.43
N GLY A 2 -12.60 -0.07 20.57
CA GLY A 2 -12.58 1.37 20.95
C GLY A 2 -11.54 2.20 20.22
N TYR A 3 -10.82 1.62 19.26
CA TYR A 3 -9.77 2.28 18.47
C TYR A 3 -10.22 2.60 17.04
N PHE A 4 -11.39 2.11 16.62
CA PHE A 4 -12.01 2.41 15.33
C PHE A 4 -13.26 3.26 15.54
N ASN A 5 -13.74 3.89 14.47
CA ASN A 5 -15.03 4.55 14.49
C ASN A 5 -16.17 3.54 14.79
N PRO A 6 -17.35 3.98 15.23
CA PRO A 6 -18.44 3.09 15.66
C PRO A 6 -18.98 2.15 14.57
N SER A 7 -18.69 2.41 13.29
CA SER A 7 -19.22 1.64 12.16
C SER A 7 -18.15 1.54 11.08
N PRO A 8 -17.07 0.77 11.30
CA PRO A 8 -15.92 0.75 10.40
C PRO A 8 -16.27 0.20 9.02
N ASN A 9 -17.21 -0.77 8.95
CA ASN A 9 -17.70 -1.31 7.68
C ASN A 9 -18.55 -0.31 6.86
N ALA A 10 -18.96 0.82 7.44
CA ALA A 10 -19.78 1.83 6.76
C ALA A 10 -18.94 3.02 6.23
N VAL A 11 -17.63 3.00 6.43
CA VAL A 11 -16.73 4.07 6.01
C VAL A 11 -16.01 3.61 4.75
N SER A 12 -16.21 4.33 3.65
CA SER A 12 -15.47 4.09 2.42
C SER A 12 -14.02 4.60 2.52
N TYR A 13 -13.21 4.28 1.53
CA TYR A 13 -11.85 4.81 1.41
C TYR A 13 -11.83 6.34 1.39
N ASP A 14 -12.68 6.94 0.57
CA ASP A 14 -12.77 8.39 0.40
C ASP A 14 -13.34 9.07 1.64
N ASP A 15 -14.31 8.44 2.33
CA ASP A 15 -14.80 8.94 3.62
C ASP A 15 -13.67 8.95 4.67
N ALA A 16 -12.88 7.87 4.74
CA ALA A 16 -11.76 7.78 5.65
C ALA A 16 -10.67 8.83 5.35
N ASN A 17 -10.40 9.09 4.06
CA ASN A 17 -9.49 10.15 3.64
C ASN A 17 -10.02 11.52 4.06
N GLY A 18 -11.30 11.80 3.77
CA GLY A 18 -11.95 13.05 4.17
C GLY A 18 -11.88 13.30 5.68
N LEU A 19 -12.15 12.28 6.50
CA LEU A 19 -12.02 12.38 7.96
C LEU A 19 -10.58 12.70 8.39
N PHE A 20 -9.59 12.02 7.82
CA PHE A 20 -8.19 12.22 8.17
C PHE A 20 -7.66 13.58 7.72
N PHE A 21 -7.95 13.99 6.48
CA PHE A 21 -7.52 15.27 5.90
C PHE A 21 -8.11 16.47 6.61
N ASN A 22 -9.29 16.33 7.24
CA ASN A 22 -9.91 17.36 8.07
C ASN A 22 -9.49 17.28 9.56
N GLY A 23 -8.51 16.44 9.91
CA GLY A 23 -8.00 16.32 11.28
C GLY A 23 -8.98 15.67 12.26
N LEU A 24 -10.00 14.96 11.77
CA LEU A 24 -11.02 14.31 12.60
C LEU A 24 -10.60 12.92 13.09
N THR A 25 -9.52 12.36 12.54
CA THR A 25 -8.91 11.12 13.01
C THR A 25 -7.40 11.31 13.23
N PRO A 26 -6.85 10.82 14.37
CA PRO A 26 -5.44 11.00 14.68
C PRO A 26 -4.52 10.00 13.97
N LEU A 27 -5.09 8.94 13.38
CA LEU A 27 -4.35 7.86 12.74
C LEU A 27 -5.15 7.32 11.56
N LYS A 28 -4.45 7.07 10.46
CA LYS A 28 -4.94 6.30 9.32
C LYS A 28 -3.87 5.29 8.92
N ILE A 29 -4.26 4.03 8.76
CA ILE A 29 -3.37 2.96 8.30
C ILE A 29 -3.51 2.87 6.79
N ASP A 30 -2.50 3.35 6.08
CA ASP A 30 -2.48 3.39 4.62
C ASP A 30 -1.04 3.48 4.09
N GLY A 31 -0.87 3.52 2.77
CA GLY A 31 0.43 3.54 2.13
C GLY A 31 0.96 4.93 1.75
N SER A 32 2.17 4.93 1.20
CA SER A 32 2.86 6.13 0.72
C SER A 32 2.18 6.82 -0.46
N TRP A 33 1.25 6.17 -1.16
CA TRP A 33 0.52 6.77 -2.28
C TRP A 33 -0.37 7.94 -1.87
N LEU A 34 -0.74 8.04 -0.58
CA LEU A 34 -1.56 9.16 -0.09
C LEU A 34 -0.80 10.47 0.08
N VAL A 35 0.53 10.51 -0.04
CA VAL A 35 1.29 11.73 0.22
C VAL A 35 0.81 12.87 -0.67
N ALA A 36 0.63 12.64 -1.97
CA ALA A 36 0.14 13.67 -2.88
C ALA A 36 -1.23 14.22 -2.43
N ASP A 37 -2.19 13.32 -2.18
CA ASP A 37 -3.54 13.69 -1.74
C ASP A 37 -3.54 14.44 -0.40
N ILE A 38 -2.66 14.07 0.53
CA ILE A 38 -2.48 14.77 1.81
C ILE A 38 -1.99 16.20 1.57
N LEU A 39 -0.96 16.38 0.74
CA LEU A 39 -0.39 17.70 0.47
C LEU A 39 -1.38 18.62 -0.24
N ASP A 40 -2.21 18.06 -1.11
CA ASP A 40 -3.18 18.82 -1.89
C ASP A 40 -4.48 19.14 -1.11
N ASN A 41 -4.90 18.26 -0.19
CA ASN A 41 -6.25 18.30 0.37
C ASN A 41 -6.34 18.38 1.90
N ALA A 42 -5.26 18.13 2.64
CA ALA A 42 -5.31 18.22 4.11
C ALA A 42 -5.41 19.68 4.58
N VAL A 43 -6.17 19.90 5.66
CA VAL A 43 -6.31 21.24 6.27
C VAL A 43 -5.01 21.73 6.90
N ASP A 44 -4.16 20.81 7.34
CA ASP A 44 -2.84 21.07 7.91
C ASP A 44 -1.88 19.90 7.58
N PRO A 45 -1.29 19.87 6.38
CA PRO A 45 -0.37 18.81 5.96
C PRO A 45 0.92 18.79 6.79
N GLU A 46 1.31 19.91 7.39
CA GLU A 46 2.52 20.02 8.23
C GLU A 46 2.36 19.29 9.56
N ALA A 47 1.12 19.11 10.03
CA ALA A 47 0.81 18.32 11.22
C ALA A 47 0.80 16.80 10.96
N ILE A 48 0.89 16.35 9.70
CA ILE A 48 0.80 14.94 9.33
C ILE A 48 2.20 14.32 9.21
N GLY A 49 2.37 13.18 9.87
CA GLY A 49 3.58 12.36 9.80
C GLY A 49 3.33 10.99 9.19
N PHE A 50 4.41 10.35 8.74
CA PHE A 50 4.42 8.98 8.25
C PHE A 50 5.26 8.08 9.16
N GLY A 51 4.75 6.87 9.44
CA GLY A 51 5.42 5.89 10.28
C GLY A 51 5.08 4.47 9.87
N ILE A 52 5.98 3.55 10.19
CA ILE A 52 5.80 2.12 9.90
C ILE A 52 5.20 1.47 11.14
N LEU A 53 4.25 0.56 10.93
CA LEU A 53 3.64 -0.19 12.04
C LEU A 53 4.70 -0.95 12.85
N PRO A 54 4.56 -1.01 14.18
CA PRO A 54 5.51 -1.72 15.03
C PRO A 54 5.48 -3.23 14.74
N SER A 55 6.55 -3.91 15.13
CA SER A 55 6.60 -5.37 15.07
C SER A 55 5.50 -6.00 15.94
N MET A 56 4.86 -7.04 15.42
CA MET A 56 3.79 -7.76 16.10
C MET A 56 4.28 -8.73 17.18
N ALA A 57 5.58 -9.07 17.20
CA ALA A 57 6.12 -10.03 18.16
C ALA A 57 7.59 -9.74 18.52
N PRO A 58 8.01 -10.05 19.77
CA PRO A 58 9.40 -9.94 20.18
C PRO A 58 10.34 -10.72 19.25
N GLY A 59 11.45 -10.10 18.84
CA GLY A 59 12.44 -10.72 17.96
C GLY A 59 12.08 -10.73 16.47
N VAL A 60 10.87 -10.31 16.09
CA VAL A 60 10.52 -10.09 14.68
C VAL A 60 10.93 -8.66 14.30
N PRO A 61 11.76 -8.45 13.26
CA PRO A 61 12.16 -7.11 12.83
C PRO A 61 10.95 -6.33 12.29
N ILE A 62 10.99 -5.00 12.41
CA ILE A 62 10.02 -4.14 11.72
C ILE A 62 10.25 -4.28 10.22
N GLN A 63 9.18 -4.58 9.49
CA GLN A 63 9.19 -4.71 8.04
C GLN A 63 8.07 -3.85 7.45
N ALA A 64 8.40 -3.05 6.45
CA ALA A 64 7.39 -2.40 5.63
C ALA A 64 6.78 -3.46 4.70
N ALA A 65 5.45 -3.55 4.66
CA ALA A 65 4.81 -4.17 3.50
C ALA A 65 5.06 -3.24 2.31
N ALA A 66 5.89 -3.67 1.36
CA ALA A 66 6.16 -2.90 0.16
C ALA A 66 6.04 -3.78 -1.08
N GLY A 67 5.63 -3.16 -2.17
CA GLY A 67 5.39 -3.83 -3.44
C GLY A 67 5.28 -2.81 -4.56
N LEU A 68 5.34 -3.30 -5.80
CA LEU A 68 5.10 -2.46 -6.97
C LEU A 68 3.60 -2.17 -7.06
N GLY A 69 3.21 -0.93 -6.80
CA GLY A 69 1.79 -0.53 -6.81
C GLY A 69 1.18 -0.46 -8.22
N SER A 70 2.01 -0.30 -9.25
CA SER A 70 1.58 -0.32 -10.65
C SER A 70 2.73 -0.71 -11.58
N ALA A 71 2.38 -1.17 -12.78
CA ALA A 71 3.33 -1.46 -13.84
C ALA A 71 2.82 -0.92 -15.17
N TRP A 72 3.74 -0.41 -15.99
CA TRP A 72 3.44 -0.03 -17.37
C TRP A 72 3.47 -1.26 -18.26
N SER A 73 2.53 -1.36 -19.20
CA SER A 73 2.46 -2.46 -20.17
C SER A 73 2.23 -1.90 -21.58
N VAL A 74 2.97 -2.43 -22.55
CA VAL A 74 2.78 -2.09 -23.97
C VAL A 74 1.96 -3.19 -24.63
N SER A 75 0.87 -2.80 -25.30
CA SER A 75 0.08 -3.74 -26.08
C SER A 75 0.92 -4.31 -27.22
N ALA A 76 0.96 -5.65 -27.36
CA ALA A 76 1.63 -6.32 -28.47
C ALA A 76 1.05 -5.97 -29.86
N LYS A 77 -0.11 -5.30 -29.92
CA LYS A 77 -0.78 -4.86 -31.16
C LYS A 77 -0.50 -3.40 -31.53
N THR A 78 0.31 -2.68 -30.75
CA THR A 78 0.64 -1.28 -31.06
C THR A 78 1.37 -1.18 -32.41
N ILE A 79 1.08 -0.12 -33.16
CA ILE A 79 1.84 0.24 -34.37
C ILE A 79 3.09 1.08 -34.05
N HIS A 80 3.28 1.47 -32.78
CA HIS A 80 4.39 2.28 -32.27
C HIS A 80 5.13 1.59 -31.11
N PRO A 81 5.68 0.37 -31.30
CA PRO A 81 6.29 -0.38 -30.21
C PRO A 81 7.57 0.30 -29.70
N GLU A 82 8.40 0.85 -30.59
CA GLU A 82 9.65 1.49 -30.21
C GLU A 82 9.43 2.79 -29.45
N GLU A 83 8.48 3.62 -29.88
CA GLU A 83 8.17 4.89 -29.23
C GLU A 83 7.53 4.69 -27.86
N ALA A 84 6.63 3.69 -27.73
CA ALA A 84 6.03 3.35 -26.45
C ALA A 84 7.09 2.87 -25.44
N LEU A 85 8.04 2.04 -25.88
CA LEU A 85 9.14 1.59 -25.03
C LEU A 85 10.08 2.75 -24.66
N LYS A 86 10.44 3.61 -25.62
CA LYS A 86 11.26 4.82 -25.36
C LYS A 86 10.61 5.75 -24.33
N LEU A 87 9.28 5.90 -24.38
CA LEU A 87 8.55 6.69 -23.40
C LEU A 87 8.64 6.07 -22.00
N ILE A 88 8.40 4.76 -21.87
CA ILE A 88 8.48 4.07 -20.58
C ILE A 88 9.91 4.14 -20.04
N ASP A 89 10.92 3.84 -20.86
CA ASP A 89 12.33 3.92 -20.49
C ASP A 89 12.71 5.32 -19.99
N TRP A 90 12.23 6.35 -20.68
CA TRP A 90 12.41 7.73 -20.22
C TRP A 90 11.74 7.93 -18.87
N LEU A 91 10.45 7.60 -18.72
CA LEU A 91 9.69 7.79 -17.48
C LEU A 91 10.38 7.16 -16.27
N ILE A 92 10.88 5.93 -16.38
CA ILE A 92 11.51 5.19 -15.26
C ILE A 92 13.03 5.34 -15.18
N SER A 93 13.62 6.21 -16.01
CA SER A 93 15.07 6.41 -16.02
C SER A 93 15.56 7.01 -14.70
N PRO A 94 16.80 6.71 -14.27
CA PRO A 94 17.40 7.33 -13.08
C PRO A 94 17.39 8.87 -13.12
N ALA A 95 17.49 9.45 -14.32
CA ALA A 95 17.45 10.89 -14.52
C ALA A 95 16.07 11.50 -14.20
N ASN A 96 14.99 10.74 -14.35
CA ASN A 96 13.62 11.16 -14.04
C ASN A 96 13.14 10.72 -12.65
N ALA A 97 13.89 9.88 -11.94
CA ALA A 97 13.55 9.46 -10.58
C ALA A 97 13.31 10.64 -9.61
N PRO A 98 14.11 11.72 -9.62
CA PRO A 98 13.83 12.90 -8.81
C PRO A 98 12.49 13.56 -9.14
N ARG A 99 12.07 13.55 -10.41
CA ARG A 99 10.81 14.18 -10.84
C ARG A 99 9.60 13.45 -10.28
N TRP A 100 9.63 12.12 -10.21
CA TRP A 100 8.56 11.34 -9.58
C TRP A 100 8.33 11.73 -8.11
N VAL A 101 9.42 12.03 -7.40
CA VAL A 101 9.32 12.48 -6.01
C VAL A 101 8.87 13.94 -5.93
N VAL A 102 9.54 14.84 -6.64
CA VAL A 102 9.34 16.30 -6.50
C VAL A 102 8.00 16.74 -7.09
N GLU A 103 7.63 16.23 -8.26
CA GLU A 103 6.43 16.65 -8.97
C GLU A 103 5.22 15.76 -8.62
N GLY A 104 5.46 14.49 -8.29
CA GLY A 104 4.38 13.51 -8.06
C GLY A 104 4.20 13.07 -6.61
N SER A 105 5.13 13.38 -5.71
CA SER A 105 5.17 12.80 -4.36
C SER A 105 5.11 11.26 -4.35
N VAL A 106 5.64 10.61 -5.40
CA VAL A 106 5.64 9.16 -5.58
C VAL A 106 7.01 8.58 -5.26
N VAL A 107 7.04 7.40 -4.64
CA VAL A 107 8.26 6.61 -4.47
C VAL A 107 8.70 6.04 -5.83
N PRO A 108 9.87 6.42 -6.37
CA PRO A 108 10.33 5.94 -7.67
C PRO A 108 10.79 4.47 -7.60
N THR A 109 10.79 3.80 -8.75
CA THR A 109 11.30 2.43 -8.90
C THR A 109 12.82 2.34 -8.86
N THR A 110 13.51 3.47 -8.95
CA THR A 110 14.98 3.58 -8.88
C THR A 110 15.39 4.39 -7.65
N PRO A 111 16.51 4.04 -6.99
CA PRO A 111 16.97 4.79 -5.82
C PRO A 111 17.16 6.28 -6.11
N VAL A 112 16.83 7.11 -5.13
CA VAL A 112 16.99 8.55 -5.17
C VAL A 112 17.52 9.05 -3.83
N ASP A 113 18.47 9.98 -3.86
CA ASP A 113 18.96 10.62 -2.64
C ASP A 113 18.00 11.74 -2.22
N ALA A 114 17.07 11.40 -1.34
CA ALA A 114 16.08 12.33 -0.80
C ALA A 114 16.69 13.55 -0.10
N SER A 115 17.94 13.48 0.37
CA SER A 115 18.60 14.61 1.05
C SER A 115 18.95 15.75 0.09
N THR A 116 19.00 15.46 -1.21
CA THR A 116 19.28 16.43 -2.28
C THR A 116 18.04 17.07 -2.88
N LEU A 117 16.85 16.60 -2.48
CA LEU A 117 15.58 17.05 -3.05
C LEU A 117 14.87 18.07 -2.17
N ASP A 118 14.33 19.11 -2.81
CA ASP A 118 13.43 20.06 -2.17
C ASP A 118 11.99 19.52 -2.21
N VAL A 119 11.59 18.82 -1.17
CA VAL A 119 10.27 18.17 -1.04
C VAL A 119 9.70 18.39 0.36
N HIS A 120 8.40 18.18 0.54
CA HIS A 120 7.76 18.29 1.85
C HIS A 120 8.38 17.32 2.89
N PRO A 121 8.46 17.69 4.19
CA PRO A 121 8.97 16.79 5.24
C PRO A 121 8.31 15.41 5.27
N LEU A 122 7.00 15.33 5.01
CA LEU A 122 6.25 14.07 4.91
C LEU A 122 6.84 13.14 3.82
N THR A 123 7.14 13.67 2.64
CA THR A 123 7.78 12.91 1.55
C THR A 123 9.15 12.40 1.97
N ARG A 124 9.94 13.21 2.69
CA ARG A 124 11.24 12.76 3.24
C ARG A 124 11.09 11.63 4.25
N GLN A 125 10.08 11.69 5.12
CA GLN A 125 9.80 10.61 6.08
C GLN A 125 9.46 9.29 5.38
N VAL A 126 8.63 9.34 4.34
CA VAL A 126 8.30 8.16 3.52
C VAL A 126 9.56 7.56 2.91
N LEU A 127 10.39 8.36 2.24
CA LEU A 127 11.61 7.87 1.58
C LEU A 127 12.61 7.28 2.59
N ALA A 128 12.74 7.89 3.78
CA ALA A 128 13.58 7.37 4.85
C ALA A 128 13.09 6.04 5.45
N GLY A 129 11.80 5.72 5.29
CA GLY A 129 11.19 4.45 5.75
C GLY A 129 11.38 3.26 4.80
N LEU A 130 11.76 3.49 3.54
CA LEU A 130 11.94 2.45 2.51
C LEU A 130 13.06 1.42 2.74
N PRO A 131 14.21 1.72 3.39
CA PRO A 131 15.26 0.73 3.60
C PRO A 131 14.95 -0.29 4.71
N LEU A 132 13.75 -0.25 5.31
CA LEU A 132 13.27 -1.32 6.18
C LEU A 132 12.97 -2.55 5.33
N ALA A 133 13.46 -3.72 5.75
CA ALA A 133 13.34 -4.97 4.99
C ALA A 133 11.93 -5.14 4.41
N ILE A 134 11.86 -5.19 3.08
CA ILE A 134 10.60 -5.25 2.32
C ILE A 134 9.98 -6.63 2.55
N ALA A 135 8.84 -6.66 3.23
CA ALA A 135 7.99 -7.85 3.31
C ALA A 135 7.06 -7.92 2.10
N TYR A 136 6.67 -9.13 1.72
CA TYR A 136 5.66 -9.35 0.69
C TYR A 136 4.32 -8.76 1.16
N ASN A 137 3.68 -7.98 0.29
CA ASN A 137 2.27 -7.69 0.49
C ASN A 137 1.45 -8.97 0.24
N LEU A 138 0.71 -9.42 1.26
CA LEU A 138 -0.03 -10.68 1.23
C LEU A 138 -1.14 -10.67 0.18
N ASP A 139 -1.81 -9.53 -0.03
CA ASP A 139 -2.87 -9.41 -1.05
C ASP A 139 -2.35 -9.67 -2.48
N VAL A 140 -1.08 -9.35 -2.77
CA VAL A 140 -0.44 -9.54 -4.07
C VAL A 140 -0.04 -10.99 -4.29
N VAL A 141 0.43 -11.68 -3.24
CA VAL A 141 1.02 -13.02 -3.38
C VAL A 141 0.05 -14.16 -3.07
N LEU A 142 -1.05 -13.87 -2.38
CA LEU A 142 -2.07 -14.87 -2.07
C LEU A 142 -3.04 -15.07 -3.25
N PRO A 143 -3.54 -16.30 -3.44
CA PRO A 143 -4.58 -16.58 -4.42
C PRO A 143 -5.86 -15.77 -4.19
N ALA A 144 -6.58 -15.44 -5.26
CA ALA A 144 -7.79 -14.61 -5.21
C ALA A 144 -8.86 -15.13 -4.23
N ASN A 145 -9.11 -16.45 -4.18
CA ASN A 145 -10.08 -17.04 -3.25
C ASN A 145 -9.67 -16.86 -1.78
N VAL A 146 -8.37 -16.90 -1.48
CA VAL A 146 -7.85 -16.67 -0.13
C VAL A 146 -8.02 -15.21 0.27
N ASN A 147 -7.75 -14.28 -0.65
CA ASN A 147 -7.98 -12.85 -0.42
C ASN A 147 -9.46 -12.54 -0.18
N GLU A 148 -10.35 -13.10 -0.98
CA GLU A 148 -11.80 -12.90 -0.84
C GLU A 148 -12.31 -13.36 0.53
N VAL A 149 -11.94 -14.58 0.94
CA VAL A 149 -12.29 -15.11 2.27
C VAL A 149 -11.72 -14.23 3.39
N THR A 150 -10.47 -13.80 3.26
CA THR A 150 -9.81 -12.96 4.26
C THR A 150 -10.52 -11.61 4.42
N LEU A 151 -10.79 -10.90 3.32
CA LEU A 151 -11.37 -9.56 3.35
C LEU A 151 -12.84 -9.58 3.83
N ASN A 152 -13.65 -10.50 3.30
CA ASN A 152 -15.04 -10.66 3.74
C ASN A 152 -15.12 -11.10 5.20
N GLY A 153 -14.22 -12.00 5.60
CA GLY A 153 -14.12 -12.47 6.98
C GLY A 153 -13.76 -11.36 7.97
N ILE A 154 -12.82 -10.47 7.64
CA ILE A 154 -12.50 -9.30 8.47
C ILE A 154 -13.73 -8.42 8.66
N GLN A 155 -14.49 -8.15 7.59
CA GLN A 155 -15.74 -7.39 7.70
C GLN A 155 -16.78 -8.11 8.58
N ALA A 156 -16.89 -9.43 8.47
CA ALA A 156 -17.78 -10.25 9.30
C ALA A 156 -17.36 -10.22 10.78
N MET A 157 -16.05 -10.26 11.09
CA MET A 157 -15.54 -10.11 12.45
C MET A 157 -15.85 -8.73 13.03
N LEU A 158 -15.67 -7.66 12.23
CA LEU A 158 -16.03 -6.30 12.63
C LEU A 158 -17.53 -6.15 12.92
N ALA A 159 -18.37 -6.92 12.21
CA ALA A 159 -19.81 -7.00 12.45
C ALA A 159 -20.20 -7.96 13.60
N GLY A 160 -19.24 -8.60 14.27
CA GLY A 160 -19.50 -9.58 15.34
C GLY A 160 -20.14 -10.89 14.87
N ARG A 161 -20.05 -11.20 13.57
CA ARG A 161 -20.66 -12.39 12.94
C ARG A 161 -19.70 -13.56 12.79
N LEU A 162 -18.40 -13.33 12.99
CA LEU A 162 -17.35 -14.31 12.84
C LEU A 162 -16.30 -14.10 13.94
N THR A 163 -15.78 -15.18 14.52
CA THR A 163 -14.68 -15.12 15.48
C THR A 163 -13.31 -15.18 14.78
N PRO A 164 -12.23 -14.72 15.42
CA PRO A 164 -10.88 -14.85 14.86
C PRO A 164 -10.49 -16.29 14.54
N SER A 165 -10.88 -17.26 15.38
CA SER A 165 -10.57 -18.67 15.17
C SER A 165 -11.35 -19.27 13.99
N GLU A 166 -12.61 -18.88 13.79
CA GLU A 166 -13.40 -19.31 12.64
C GLU A 166 -12.81 -18.74 11.34
N LEU A 167 -12.48 -17.44 11.31
CA LEU A 167 -11.84 -16.84 10.15
C LEU A 167 -10.51 -17.52 9.81
N ALA A 168 -9.67 -17.79 10.81
CA ALA A 168 -8.40 -18.50 10.58
C ALA A 168 -8.60 -19.87 9.93
N ASN A 169 -9.66 -20.61 10.33
CA ASN A 169 -10.00 -21.89 9.72
C ASN A 169 -10.49 -21.74 8.28
N GLU A 170 -11.32 -20.74 7.99
CA GLU A 170 -11.80 -20.46 6.63
C GLU A 170 -10.65 -20.09 5.69
N ILE A 171 -9.73 -19.22 6.13
CA ILE A 171 -8.51 -18.88 5.38
C ILE A 171 -7.67 -20.14 5.12
N GLN A 172 -7.51 -21.01 6.12
CA GLN A 172 -6.75 -22.26 5.98
C GLN A 172 -7.40 -23.23 4.98
N ALA A 173 -8.73 -23.29 4.95
CA ALA A 173 -9.48 -24.10 3.98
C ALA A 173 -9.29 -23.57 2.56
N ALA A 174 -9.48 -22.26 2.34
CA ALA A 174 -9.26 -21.60 1.05
C ALA A 174 -7.83 -21.78 0.53
N TRP A 175 -6.83 -21.69 1.42
CA TRP A 175 -5.43 -21.96 1.08
C TRP A 175 -5.19 -23.41 0.66
N THR A 176 -5.85 -24.37 1.32
CA THR A 176 -5.73 -25.79 0.98
C THR A 176 -6.30 -26.08 -0.40
N GLU A 177 -7.46 -25.50 -0.71
CA GLU A 177 -8.07 -25.57 -2.04
C GLU A 177 -7.16 -24.96 -3.12
N ALA A 178 -6.63 -23.75 -2.89
CA ALA A 178 -5.76 -23.08 -3.84
C ALA A 178 -4.47 -23.87 -4.12
N LYS A 179 -3.89 -24.49 -3.09
CA LYS A 179 -2.75 -25.41 -3.27
C LYS A 179 -3.11 -26.61 -4.14
N ALA A 180 -4.26 -27.24 -3.89
CA ALA A 180 -4.72 -28.39 -4.66
C ALA A 180 -4.99 -28.02 -6.13
N ALA A 181 -5.52 -26.81 -6.36
CA ALA A 181 -5.76 -26.25 -7.70
C ALA A 181 -4.47 -25.75 -8.39
N GLY A 182 -3.35 -25.66 -7.68
CA GLY A 182 -2.08 -25.18 -8.22
C GLY A 182 -2.07 -23.68 -8.55
N THR A 183 -2.95 -22.90 -7.93
CA THR A 183 -3.10 -21.44 -8.13
C THR A 183 -2.25 -20.60 -7.18
N ILE A 184 -1.49 -21.25 -6.29
CA ILE A 184 -0.50 -20.57 -5.45
C ILE A 184 0.71 -20.12 -6.28
N LEU A 185 1.30 -18.99 -5.88
CA LEU A 185 2.57 -18.53 -6.46
C LEU A 185 3.64 -19.61 -6.27
N ARG A 186 4.22 -20.08 -7.38
CA ARG A 186 5.36 -21.02 -7.36
C ARG A 186 6.65 -20.21 -7.26
N ARG A 187 7.47 -20.49 -6.26
CA ARG A 187 8.85 -19.98 -6.16
C ARG A 187 9.80 -20.99 -6.77
#